data_AF-Q2LSW4-F1
#
_entry.id   AF-Q2LSW4-F1
#
_cell.length_a   1.000
_cell.length_b   1.000
_cell.length_c   1.000
_cell.angle_alpha   90.00
_cell.angle_beta   90.00
_cell.angle_gamma   90.00
#
_symmetry.space_group_name_H-M   'P 1'
#
loop_
_entity.id
_entity.type
_entity.pdbx_description
1 polymer ?
#
loop_
_entity_poly.entity_id
_entity_poly.type
_entity_poly.pdbx_seq_one_letter_code
_entity_poly.pdbx_strand_id
1 'polypeptide(L)'
;MKKSLWIVTSFIIGASFLISACTSSRVEMDYGTSHKLAKFNQTLNPAAEKNLKPVTGMDAQASEKVVEKYRKDFEKPAPAQNVTINLGTMGR
;
A
#
# COMPACT_ATOMS: atom_id res chain seq x y z
N MET A 1 23.68 -20.17 51.37
CA MET A 1 23.37 -20.70 50.03
C MET A 1 22.30 -19.88 49.30
N LYS A 2 21.12 -19.61 49.87
CA LYS A 2 20.03 -18.84 49.22
C LYS A 2 20.41 -17.42 48.73
N LYS A 3 21.22 -16.68 49.50
CA LYS A 3 21.69 -15.32 49.14
C LYS A 3 22.65 -15.31 47.95
N SER A 4 23.56 -16.28 47.89
CA SER A 4 24.48 -16.47 46.76
C SER A 4 23.72 -16.88 45.49
N LEU A 5 22.68 -17.71 45.62
CA LEU A 5 21.81 -18.07 44.50
C LEU A 5 21.08 -16.84 43.91
N TRP A 6 20.57 -15.94 44.76
CA TRP A 6 19.89 -14.72 44.33
C TRP A 6 20.80 -13.71 43.61
N ILE A 7 22.05 -13.59 44.07
CA ILE A 7 23.06 -12.74 43.44
C ILE A 7 23.42 -13.27 42.05
N VAL A 8 23.62 -14.59 41.92
CA VAL A 8 23.95 -15.22 40.63
C VAL A 8 22.78 -15.08 39.64
N THR A 9 21.53 -15.26 40.06
CA THR A 9 20.38 -15.04 39.17
C THR A 9 20.24 -13.59 38.73
N SER A 10 20.51 -12.61 39.60
CA SER A 10 20.48 -11.19 39.23
C SER A 10 21.56 -10.86 38.19
N PHE A 11 22.75 -11.44 38.35
CA PHE A 11 23.85 -11.26 37.42
C PHE A 11 23.55 -11.88 36.04
N ILE A 12 22.95 -13.07 36.00
CA ILE A 12 22.54 -13.73 34.75
C ILE A 12 21.46 -12.93 34.02
N ILE A 13 20.48 -12.38 34.75
CA ILE A 13 19.43 -11.53 34.17
C ILE A 13 20.05 -10.25 33.62
N GLY A 14 20.91 -9.58 34.39
CA GLY A 14 21.62 -8.37 33.95
C GLY A 14 22.49 -8.60 32.70
N ALA A 15 23.21 -9.72 32.64
CA ALA A 15 24.02 -10.08 31.48
C ALA A 15 23.17 -10.35 30.22
N SER A 16 21.98 -10.95 30.38
CA SER A 16 21.06 -11.25 29.27
C SER A 16 20.49 -9.97 28.62
N PHE A 17 20.24 -8.93 29.41
CA PHE A 17 19.80 -7.63 28.90
C PHE A 17 20.89 -6.91 28.11
N LEU A 18 22.15 -7.00 28.54
CA LEU A 18 23.28 -6.35 27.86
C LEU A 18 23.56 -6.93 26.47
N ILE A 19 23.36 -8.24 26.28
CA ILE A 19 23.59 -8.92 24.99
C ILE A 19 22.49 -8.57 23.97
N SER A 20 21.28 -8.26 24.43
CA SER A 20 20.14 -7.94 23.54
C SER A 20 20.22 -6.55 22.89
N ALA A 21 21.11 -5.67 23.37
CA ALA A 21 21.25 -4.31 22.85
C ALA A 21 22.16 -4.20 21.61
N CYS A 22 22.88 -5.26 21.25
CA CYS A 22 23.89 -5.24 20.17
C CYS A 22 23.50 -6.13 18.96
N THR A 23 22.24 -6.53 18.86
CA THR A 23 21.75 -7.30 17.71
C THR A 23 21.24 -6.37 16.61
N SER A 24 21.52 -6.70 15.34
CA SER A 24 20.96 -5.97 14.21
C SER A 24 19.43 -5.98 14.29
N SER A 25 18.79 -4.83 14.06
CA SER A 25 17.34 -4.80 14.09
C SER A 25 16.77 -5.57 12.90
N ARG A 26 15.51 -6.00 13.03
CA ARG A 26 14.77 -6.65 11.94
C ARG A 26 14.74 -5.80 10.67
N VAL A 27 14.77 -4.47 10.81
CA VAL A 27 14.82 -3.55 9.67
C VAL A 27 16.16 -3.67 8.96
N GLU A 28 17.29 -3.60 9.67
CA GLU A 28 18.62 -3.77 9.06
C GLU A 28 18.78 -5.13 8.38
N MET A 29 18.23 -6.20 8.96
CA MET A 29 18.32 -7.54 8.39
C MET A 29 17.47 -7.73 7.12
N ASP A 30 16.25 -7.19 7.12
CA ASP A 30 15.24 -7.47 6.08
C ASP A 30 14.99 -6.27 5.14
N TYR A 31 15.78 -5.20 5.21
CA TYR A 31 15.58 -3.97 4.43
C TYR A 31 15.49 -4.25 2.92
N GLY A 32 16.44 -5.03 2.39
CA GLY A 32 16.49 -5.34 0.96
C GLY A 32 15.25 -6.13 0.47
N THR A 33 14.76 -7.06 1.28
CA THR A 33 13.53 -7.82 1.01
C THR A 33 12.30 -6.92 1.08
N SER A 34 12.22 -6.09 2.12
CA SER A 34 11.13 -5.12 2.31
C SER A 34 11.05 -4.13 1.16
N HIS A 35 12.19 -3.64 0.67
CA HIS A 35 12.26 -2.73 -0.48
C HIS A 35 11.77 -3.41 -1.77
N LYS A 36 12.22 -4.65 -2.03
CA LYS A 36 11.74 -5.44 -3.20
C LYS A 36 10.24 -5.69 -3.12
N LEU A 37 9.73 -6.02 -1.95
CA LEU A 37 8.30 -6.26 -1.72
C LEU A 37 7.47 -4.98 -1.91
N ALA A 38 7.96 -3.84 -1.42
CA ALA A 38 7.32 -2.55 -1.64
C ALA A 38 7.25 -2.22 -3.14
N LYS A 39 8.36 -2.40 -3.88
CA LYS A 39 8.38 -2.21 -5.34
C LYS A 39 7.40 -3.15 -6.04
N PHE A 40 7.39 -4.43 -5.68
CA PHE A 40 6.49 -5.43 -6.27
C PHE A 40 5.01 -5.09 -6.03
N ASN A 41 4.66 -4.69 -4.80
CA ASN A 41 3.27 -4.38 -4.44
C ASN A 41 2.78 -3.04 -5.01
N GLN A 42 3.67 -2.08 -5.24
CA GLN A 42 3.31 -0.76 -5.76
C GLN A 42 3.43 -0.65 -7.29
N THR A 43 4.05 -1.63 -7.95
CA THR A 43 4.22 -1.61 -9.41
C THR A 43 3.20 -2.53 -10.07
N LEU A 44 2.34 -1.97 -10.93
CA LEU A 44 1.32 -2.73 -11.66
C LEU A 44 1.90 -3.90 -12.47
N ASN A 45 3.08 -3.70 -13.08
CA ASN A 45 3.81 -4.76 -13.77
C ASN A 45 5.32 -4.64 -13.50
N PRO A 46 5.86 -5.37 -12.51
CA PRO A 46 7.29 -5.36 -12.19
C PRO A 46 8.19 -5.84 -13.33
N ALA A 47 7.65 -6.61 -14.28
CA ALA A 47 8.39 -7.11 -15.45
C ALA A 47 8.34 -6.15 -16.65
N ALA A 48 7.68 -5.00 -16.55
CA ALA A 48 7.56 -4.02 -17.64
C ALA A 48 8.94 -3.56 -18.15
N GLU A 49 9.94 -3.45 -17.28
CA GLU A 49 11.32 -3.08 -17.64
C GLU A 49 11.99 -4.05 -18.64
N LYS A 50 11.53 -5.30 -18.69
CA LYS A 50 12.06 -6.32 -19.62
C LYS A 50 11.48 -6.19 -21.02
N ASN A 51 10.37 -5.47 -21.17
CA ASN A 51 9.73 -5.24 -22.46
C ASN A 51 10.27 -3.95 -23.09
N LEU A 52 11.16 -4.10 -24.07
CA LEU A 52 11.77 -3.00 -24.81
C LEU A 52 10.93 -2.52 -26.00
N LYS A 53 9.76 -3.12 -26.24
CA LYS A 53 8.87 -2.66 -27.30
C LYS A 53 8.40 -1.25 -26.95
N PRO A 54 8.31 -0.34 -27.93
CA PRO A 54 7.72 0.97 -27.68
C PRO A 54 6.31 0.80 -27.11
N VAL A 55 5.95 1.65 -26.15
CA VAL A 55 4.60 1.67 -25.60
C VAL A 55 3.66 2.08 -26.74
N THR A 56 2.97 1.11 -27.32
CA THR A 56 1.94 1.33 -28.33
C THR A 56 0.66 1.68 -27.57
N GLY A 57 0.53 2.97 -27.25
CA GLY A 57 -0.61 3.53 -26.54
C GLY A 57 -1.70 4.06 -27.47
N MET A 58 -2.63 4.80 -26.87
CA MET A 58 -3.61 5.59 -27.60
C MET A 58 -2.90 6.75 -28.31
N ASP A 59 -3.34 7.08 -29.52
CA ASP A 59 -2.83 8.23 -30.28
C ASP A 59 -2.84 9.52 -29.43
N ALA A 60 -1.90 10.44 -29.69
CA ALA A 60 -1.74 11.65 -28.90
C ALA A 60 -3.02 12.50 -28.88
N GLN A 61 -3.69 12.66 -30.03
CA GLN A 61 -4.91 13.46 -30.14
C GLN A 61 -6.08 12.76 -29.43
N ALA A 62 -6.19 11.44 -29.58
CA ALA A 62 -7.20 10.65 -28.89
C ALA A 62 -7.02 10.72 -27.36
N SER A 63 -5.77 10.62 -26.88
CA SER A 63 -5.42 10.74 -25.46
C SER A 63 -5.80 12.10 -24.89
N GLU A 64 -5.48 13.18 -25.60
CA GLU A 64 -5.85 14.54 -25.21
C GLU A 64 -7.37 14.69 -25.07
N LYS A 65 -8.14 14.22 -26.06
CA LYS A 65 -9.60 14.32 -26.05
C LYS A 65 -10.25 13.53 -24.92
N VAL A 66 -9.69 12.37 -24.58
CA VAL A 66 -10.18 11.56 -23.45
C VAL A 66 -9.94 12.27 -22.12
N VAL A 67 -8.74 12.82 -21.91
CA VAL A 67 -8.41 13.57 -20.67
C VAL A 67 -9.24 14.85 -20.57
N GLU A 68 -9.42 15.57 -21.68
CA GLU A 68 -10.25 16.77 -21.75
C GLU A 68 -11.71 16.46 -21.39
N LYS A 69 -12.28 15.39 -21.97
CA LYS A 69 -13.64 14.94 -21.66
C LYS A 69 -13.78 14.57 -20.19
N TYR A 70 -12.86 13.77 -19.66
CA TYR A 70 -12.86 13.36 -18.26
C TYR A 70 -12.89 14.56 -17.32
N ARG A 71 -12.03 15.57 -17.56
CA ARG A 71 -12.01 16.81 -16.77
C ARG A 71 -13.32 17.58 -16.85
N LYS A 72 -13.84 17.78 -18.07
CA LYS A 72 -15.12 18.48 -18.29
C LYS A 72 -16.31 17.79 -17.65
N ASP A 73 -16.27 16.47 -17.51
CA ASP A 73 -17.36 15.73 -16.85
C ASP A 73 -17.48 16.07 -15.35
N PHE A 74 -16.43 16.56 -14.69
CA PHE A 74 -16.50 17.07 -13.30
C PHE A 74 -17.04 18.51 -13.20
N GLU A 75 -17.00 19.27 -14.30
CA GLU A 75 -17.52 20.64 -14.34
C GLU A 75 -19.02 20.66 -14.68
N LYS A 76 -19.54 19.57 -15.25
CA LYS A 76 -20.95 19.48 -15.63
C LYS A 76 -21.82 19.37 -14.38
N PRO A 77 -22.90 20.16 -14.27
CA PRO A 77 -23.89 19.94 -13.23
C PRO A 77 -24.46 18.53 -13.38
N ALA A 78 -24.69 17.85 -12.25
CA ALA A 78 -25.26 16.51 -12.25
C ALA A 78 -26.54 16.52 -13.11
N PRO A 79 -26.69 15.58 -14.07
CA PRO A 79 -27.87 15.54 -14.91
C PRO A 79 -29.10 15.42 -14.01
N ALA A 80 -30.14 16.22 -14.29
CA ALA A 80 -31.39 16.15 -13.55
C ALA A 80 -31.91 14.71 -13.60
N GLN A 81 -31.86 14.02 -12.47
CA GLN A 81 -32.36 12.67 -12.35
C GLN A 81 -33.88 12.77 -12.29
N ASN A 82 -34.54 12.60 -13.44
CA ASN A 82 -35.98 12.43 -13.49
C ASN A 82 -36.33 11.04 -12.94
N VAL A 83 -36.25 10.89 -11.62
CA VAL A 83 -36.69 9.68 -10.93
C VAL A 83 -38.22 9.72 -10.89
N THR A 84 -38.86 9.13 -11.89
CA THR A 84 -40.30 8.85 -11.82
C THR A 84 -40.51 7.71 -10.82
N ILE A 85 -40.71 8.05 -9.56
CA ILE A 85 -41.18 7.09 -8.55
C ILE A 85 -42.65 6.82 -8.86
N ASN A 86 -42.93 5.73 -9.57
CA ASN A 86 -44.29 5.20 -9.67
C ASN A 86 -44.64 4.55 -8.33
N LEU A 87 -45.21 5.35 -7.42
CA LEU A 87 -45.86 4.84 -6.22
C LEU A 87 -47.17 4.18 -6.66
N GLY A 88 -47.07 2.94 -7.12
CA GLY A 88 -48.22 2.09 -7.42
C GLY A 88 -49.14 2.07 -6.20
N THR A 89 -50.38 2.49 -6.41
CA THR A 89 -51.51 2.52 -5.48
C THR A 89 -51.42 1.48 -4.36
N MET A 90 -50.85 1.86 -3.21
CA MET A 90 -50.98 1.08 -1.98
C MET A 90 -52.21 1.61 -1.24
N GLY A 91 -53.37 1.22 -1.76
CA GLY A 91 -54.68 1.58 -1.23
C GLY A 91 -55.66 0.45 -1.50
N ARG A 92 -55.60 -0.60 -0.68
CA ARG A 92 -56.73 -1.37 -0.13
C ARG A 92 -56.24 -2.22 1.03
#